data_AF-A0A1V6E9Z8-F1
#
_entry.id   AF-A0A1V6E9Z8-F1
#
_cell.length_a   1.000
_cell.length_b   1.000
_cell.length_c   1.000
_cell.angle_alpha   90.00
_cell.angle_beta   90.00
_cell.angle_gamma   90.00
#
_symmetry.space_group_name_H-M   'P 1'
#
loop_
_entity.id
_entity.type
_entity.pdbx_description
1 polymer ?
#
loop_
_entity_poly.entity_id
_entity_poly.type
_entity_poly.pdbx_seq_one_letter_code
_entity_poly.pdbx_strand_id
1 'polypeptide(L)' 'MKTPTIDADALFAILKPEVEKLCYNAPLFGEITLRATIHDGNIAKISTGIEISCKIQPRSLDREGQK' A
#
# COMPACT_ATOMS: atom_id res chain seq x y z
N MET A 1 10.73 -23.89 -23.12
CA MET A 1 9.66 -22.89 -23.37
C MET A 1 10.01 -21.65 -22.56
N LYS A 2 10.16 -20.47 -23.18
CA LYS A 2 10.34 -19.20 -22.43
C LYS A 2 8.98 -18.83 -21.85
N THR A 3 8.89 -18.68 -20.54
CA THR A 3 7.69 -18.16 -19.89
C THR A 3 7.42 -16.76 -20.47
N PRO A 4 6.23 -16.46 -21.00
CA PRO A 4 5.92 -15.12 -21.46
C PRO A 4 5.97 -14.18 -20.25
N THR A 5 7.04 -13.40 -20.16
CA THR A 5 7.22 -12.38 -19.13
C THR A 5 6.73 -11.05 -19.67
N ILE A 6 5.97 -10.32 -18.85
CA ILE A 6 5.66 -8.92 -19.11
C ILE A 6 6.96 -8.13 -19.20
N ASP A 7 7.00 -7.17 -20.11
CA ASP A 7 8.06 -6.19 -20.19
C ASP A 7 8.09 -5.35 -18.90
N ALA A 8 9.28 -5.26 -18.28
CA ALA A 8 9.44 -4.63 -16.98
C ALA A 8 9.16 -3.13 -17.03
N ASP A 9 9.55 -2.45 -18.10
CA ASP A 9 9.28 -1.02 -18.31
C ASP A 9 7.79 -0.76 -18.50
N ALA A 10 7.09 -1.60 -19.27
CA ALA A 10 5.65 -1.52 -19.45
C ALA A 10 4.89 -1.75 -18.12
N LEU A 11 5.34 -2.71 -17.30
CA LEU A 11 4.79 -2.93 -15.97
C LEU A 11 5.00 -1.70 -15.08
N PHE A 12 6.23 -1.17 -15.06
CA PHE A 12 6.57 -0.04 -14.22
C PHE A 12 5.83 1.22 -14.63
N ALA A 13 5.64 1.47 -15.93
CA ALA A 13 4.86 2.59 -16.44
C ALA A 13 3.40 2.58 -15.92
N ILE A 14 2.83 1.39 -15.72
CA ILE A 14 1.46 1.24 -15.21
C ILE A 14 1.43 1.33 -13.68
N LEU A 15 2.40 0.72 -13.00
CA LEU A 15 2.44 0.68 -11.53
C LEU A 15 2.86 2.02 -10.91
N LYS A 16 3.79 2.73 -11.55
CA LYS A 16 4.36 3.99 -11.04
C LYS A 16 3.30 5.03 -10.63
N PRO A 17 2.31 5.41 -11.48
CA PRO A 17 1.32 6.40 -11.08
C PRO A 17 0.45 5.93 -9.90
N GLU A 18 0.19 4.62 -9.79
CA GLU A 18 -0.59 4.06 -8.69
C GLU A 18 0.21 4.06 -7.37
N VAL A 19 1.52 3.79 -7.44
CA VAL A 19 2.44 3.95 -6.31
C VAL A 19 2.52 5.42 -5.90
N GLU A 20 2.66 6.35 -6.84
CA GLU A 20 2.74 7.79 -6.53
C GLU A 20 1.48 8.28 -5.81
N LYS A 21 0.29 7.85 -6.23
CA LYS A 21 -0.99 8.17 -5.55
C LYS A 21 -1.05 7.62 -4.13
N LEU A 22 -0.57 6.39 -3.92
CA LEU A 22 -0.51 5.76 -2.60
C LEU A 22 0.47 6.49 -1.68
N CYS A 23 1.66 6.82 -2.19
CA CYS A 23 2.68 7.54 -1.45
C CYS A 23 2.26 8.97 -1.08
N TYR A 24 1.49 9.65 -1.95
CA TYR A 24 0.98 10.99 -1.67
C TYR A 24 0.07 11.03 -0.42
N ASN A 25 -0.70 9.96 -0.18
CA ASN A 25 -1.60 9.84 0.96
C ASN A 25 -1.07 8.85 2.03
N ALA A 26 0.25 8.63 2.07
CA ALA A 26 0.85 7.67 2.98
C ALA A 26 0.56 8.05 4.45
N PRO A 27 -0.07 7.15 5.23
CA PRO A 27 -0.25 7.39 6.66
C PRO A 27 1.10 7.31 7.39
N LEU A 28 1.22 8.04 8.50
CA LEU A 28 2.42 8.01 9.35
C LEU A 28 2.71 6.63 9.96
N PHE A 29 1.67 5.80 10.12
CA PHE A 29 1.74 4.46 10.67
C PHE A 29 0.75 3.56 9.96
N GLY A 30 1.15 2.34 9.63
CA GLY A 30 0.30 1.36 8.94
C GLY A 30 1.02 0.63 7.82
N GLU A 31 0.25 -0.06 6.99
CA GLU A 31 0.69 -0.75 5.79
C GLU A 31 0.09 -0.08 4.54
N ILE A 32 0.90 0.03 3.49
CA ILE A 32 0.44 0.41 2.15
C ILE A 32 0.68 -0.78 1.24
N THR A 33 -0.37 -1.26 0.59
CA THR A 33 -0.32 -2.45 -0.26
C THR A 33 -0.69 -2.07 -1.69
N LEU A 34 0.20 -2.39 -2.64
CA LEU A 34 -0.13 -2.39 -4.06
C LEU A 34 -0.01 -3.83 -4.58
N ARG A 35 -1.10 -4.35 -5.12
CA ARG A 35 -1.18 -5.71 -5.63
C ARG A 35 -1.59 -5.70 -7.09
N ALA A 36 -0.74 -6.21 -7.96
CA ALA A 36 -1.07 -6.46 -9.36
C ALA A 36 -1.27 -7.96 -9.59
N THR A 37 -2.31 -8.33 -10.32
CA THR A 37 -2.59 -9.69 -10.77
C THR A 37 -2.31 -9.75 -12.26
N ILE A 38 -1.38 -10.61 -12.65
CA ILE A 38 -0.96 -10.80 -14.04
C ILE A 38 -1.60 -12.09 -14.56
N HIS A 39 -2.31 -12.00 -15.69
CA HIS A 39 -2.83 -13.15 -16.41
C HIS A 39 -2.43 -13.04 -17.88
N ASP A 40 -1.92 -14.14 -18.45
CA ASP A 40 -1.57 -14.24 -19.88
C ASP A 40 -0.64 -13.12 -20.37
N GLY A 41 0.37 -12.76 -19.57
CA GLY A 41 1.29 -11.68 -19.92
C GLY A 41 0.66 -10.28 -19.95
N ASN A 42 -0.52 -10.09 -19.34
CA ASN A 42 -1.18 -8.80 -19.18
C ASN A 42 -1.57 -8.56 -17.71
N ILE A 43 -1.67 -7.30 -17.30
CA ILE A 43 -2.16 -6.95 -15.97
C ILE A 43 -3.69 -7.06 -15.98
N ALA A 44 -4.22 -8.10 -15.35
CA ALA A 44 -5.66 -8.33 -15.28
C ALA A 44 -6.34 -7.44 -14.24
N LYS A 45 -5.64 -7.15 -13.14
CA LYS A 45 -6.18 -6.35 -12.04
C LYS A 45 -5.08 -5.64 -11.27
N ILE A 46 -5.33 -4.41 -10.87
CA ILE A 46 -4.54 -3.68 -9.88
C ILE A 46 -5.45 -3.42 -8.69
N SER A 47 -4.95 -3.64 -7.49
CA SER A 47 -5.64 -3.36 -6.23
C SER A 47 -4.70 -2.59 -5.33
N THR A 48 -5.15 -1.44 -4.87
CA THR A 48 -4.43 -0.58 -3.94
C THR A 48 -5.16 -0.58 -2.61
N GLY A 49 -4.41 -0.57 -1.51
CA GLY A 49 -4.94 -0.60 -0.16
C GLY A 49 -4.06 0.20 0.78
N ILE A 50 -4.68 0.86 1.75
CA ILE A 50 -4.00 1.51 2.86
C ILE A 50 -4.66 0.94 4.13
N GLU A 51 -3.87 0.30 4.97
CA GLU A 51 -4.32 -0.20 6.26
C GLU A 51 -3.63 0.58 7.37
N ILE A 52 -4.39 1.36 8.13
CA ILE A 52 -3.85 2.15 9.24
C ILE A 52 -3.98 1.33 10.52
N SER A 53 -2.89 0.65 10.89
CA SER A 53 -2.78 -0.03 12.18
C SER A 53 -2.16 0.92 13.21
N CYS A 54 -3.02 1.66 13.93
CA CYS A 54 -2.55 2.51 15.02
C CYS A 54 -2.53 1.70 16.33
N LYS A 55 -1.35 1.54 16.95
CA LYS A 55 -1.29 1.19 18.38
C LYS A 55 -1.83 2.38 19.16
N ILE A 56 -3.11 2.32 19.51
CA ILE A 56 -3.67 3.20 20.53
C ILE A 56 -2.93 2.82 21.83
N GLN A 57 -1.86 3.54 22.17
CA GLN A 57 -1.35 3.47 23.53
C GLN A 57 -2.53 3.89 24.42
N PRO A 58 -2.94 3.09 25.41
CA PRO A 58 -3.88 3.58 26.40
C PRO A 58 -3.25 4.84 26.97
N ARG A 59 -3.89 6.00 26.75
CA ARG A 59 -3.51 7.21 27.48
C ARG A 59 -3.53 6.78 28.94
N SER A 60 -2.36 6.74 29.58
CA SER A 60 -2.30 6.75 31.03
C SER A 60 -3.20 7.91 31.43
N LEU A 61 -4.33 7.59 32.07
CA LEU A 61 -5.09 8.56 32.82
C LEU A 61 -4.15 9.06 33.91
N ASP A 62 -3.25 9.99 33.58
CA ASP A 62 -2.57 10.76 34.58
C ASP A 62 -3.62 11.73 35.12
N ARG A 63 -4.07 11.29 36.28
CA ARG A 63 -5.15 11.76 37.11
C ARG A 63 -4.93 13.23 37.45
N GLU A 64 -5.41 14.14 36.61
CA GLU A 64 -5.83 15.47 37.06
C GLU A 64 -6.97 15.27 38.07
N GLY A 65 -6.61 15.13 39.34
CA GLY A 65 -7.61 14.85 40.38
C GLY A 65 -7.06 14.39 41.71
N GLN A 66 -6.14 15.13 42.32
CA GLN A 66 -6.12 15.26 43.78
C GLN A 66 -5.49 16.61 44.17
N LYS A 67 -6.38 17.48 44.64
CA LYS A 67 -6.07 18.69 45.44
C LYS A 67 -5.13 18.37 46.60
#